data_AF-A0A2D6EZT3-F1
#
_entry.id   AF-A0A2D6EZT3-F1
#
_cell.length_a   1.000
_cell.length_b   1.000
_cell.length_c   1.000
_cell.angle_alpha   90.00
_cell.angle_beta   90.00
_cell.angle_gamma   90.00
#
_symmetry.space_group_name_H-M   'P 1'
#
loop_
_entity.id
_entity.type
_entity.pdbx_description
1 polymer ?
#
loop_
_entity_poly.entity_id
_entity_poly.type
_entity_poly.pdbx_seq_one_letter_code
_entity_poly.pdbx_strand_id
1 'polypeptide(L)' 'MQNKKENLKILEVLGYLFAYLLFTTILFFVLTFLNKLPGDWNYFYVMGMTFIIAVVGYLLKGWLN' A
#
# COMPACT_ATOMS: atom_id res chain seq x y z
N MET A 1 3.08 -28.23 15.68
CA MET A 1 1.97 -27.27 15.49
C MET A 1 2.42 -25.80 15.45
N GLN A 2 3.48 -25.38 16.17
CA GLN A 2 4.03 -24.00 16.10
C GLN A 2 4.44 -23.56 14.67
N ASN A 3 5.13 -24.43 13.92
CA ASN A 3 5.66 -24.12 12.59
C ASN A 3 4.57 -23.76 11.55
N LYS A 4 3.35 -24.32 11.67
CA LYS A 4 2.22 -24.00 10.79
C LYS A 4 1.67 -22.58 11.03
N LYS A 5 1.77 -22.07 12.26
CA LYS A 5 1.23 -20.76 12.65
C LYS A 5 2.12 -19.60 12.19
N GLU A 6 3.43 -19.81 12.15
CA GLU A 6 4.41 -18.83 11.63
C GLU A 6 4.30 -18.67 10.11
N ASN A 7 4.19 -19.78 9.38
CA ASN A 7 3.97 -19.76 7.93
C ASN A 7 2.70 -19.00 7.53
N LEU A 8 1.62 -19.13 8.32
CA LEU A 8 0.37 -18.39 8.07
C LEU A 8 0.55 -16.88 8.22
N LYS A 9 1.28 -16.42 9.26
CA LYS A 9 1.56 -14.99 9.44
C LYS A 9 2.41 -14.42 8.31
N ILE A 10 3.39 -15.18 7.82
CA ILE A 10 4.24 -14.74 6.70
C ILE A 10 3.41 -14.63 5.42
N LEU A 11 2.57 -15.63 5.12
CA LEU A 11 1.66 -15.57 3.98
C LEU A 11 0.70 -14.39 4.06
N GLU A 12 0.18 -14.10 5.24
CA GLU A 12 -0.70 -12.97 5.47
C GLU A 12 0.01 -11.64 5.17
N VAL A 13 1.21 -11.43 5.73
CA VAL A 13 2.01 -10.22 5.46
C VAL A 13 2.36 -10.10 3.98
N LEU A 14 2.76 -11.20 3.33
CA LEU A 14 3.05 -11.20 1.89
C LEU A 14 1.81 -10.88 1.06
N GLY A 15 0.64 -11.39 1.46
CA GLY A 15 -0.64 -11.07 0.83
C GLY A 15 -0.96 -9.57 0.92
N TYR A 16 -0.76 -8.96 2.09
CA TYR A 16 -0.92 -7.52 2.27
C TYR A 16 0.06 -6.71 1.42
N LEU A 17 1.34 -7.09 1.38
CA LEU A 17 2.35 -6.43 0.54
C LEU A 17 2.01 -6.55 -0.95
N PHE A 18 1.58 -7.72 -1.40
CA PHE A 18 1.18 -7.94 -2.80
C PHE A 18 -0.05 -7.11 -3.17
N ALA A 19 -1.09 -7.12 -2.32
CA ALA A 19 -2.29 -6.32 -2.53
C ALA A 19 -1.98 -4.82 -2.57
N TYR A 20 -1.07 -4.35 -1.71
CA TYR A 20 -0.58 -2.98 -1.70
C TYR A 20 0.12 -2.61 -3.01
N LEU A 21 1.05 -3.44 -3.49
CA LEU A 21 1.74 -3.20 -4.76
C LEU A 21 0.77 -3.20 -5.95
N LEU A 22 -0.20 -4.11 -5.95
CA LEU A 22 -1.23 -4.18 -6.99
C LEU A 22 -2.12 -2.93 -6.97
N PHE A 23 -2.58 -2.51 -5.78
CA PHE A 23 -3.36 -1.29 -5.61
C PHE A 23 -2.61 -0.04 -6.10
N THR A 24 -1.36 0.13 -5.68
CA THR A 24 -0.54 1.29 -6.08
C THR A 24 -0.26 1.31 -7.59
N THR A 25 -0.09 0.14 -8.20
CA THR A 25 0.07 0.00 -9.65
C THR A 25 -1.19 0.44 -10.39
N ILE A 26 -2.35 -0.08 -10.00
CA ILE A 26 -3.63 0.31 -10.60
C ILE A 26 -3.86 1.82 -10.41
N LEU A 27 -3.63 2.33 -9.20
CA LEU A 27 -3.80 3.74 -8.89
C LEU A 27 -2.89 4.63 -9.75
N PHE A 28 -1.62 4.26 -9.91
CA PHE A 28 -0.68 4.98 -10.78
C PHE A 28 -1.19 5.04 -12.22
N PHE A 29 -1.64 3.92 -12.78
CA PHE A 29 -2.19 3.89 -14.14
C PHE A 29 -3.46 4.73 -14.27
N VAL A 30 -4.38 4.67 -13.30
CA VAL A 30 -5.59 5.48 -13.28
C VAL A 30 -5.24 6.97 -13.22
N LEU A 31 -4.36 7.39 -12.32
CA LEU A 31 -3.96 8.79 -12.18
C LEU A 31 -3.20 9.31 -13.41
N THR A 32 -2.38 8.45 -14.03
CA THR A 32 -1.68 8.76 -15.29
C THR A 32 -2.69 8.92 -16.42
N PHE A 33 -3.62 7.98 -16.57
CA PHE A 33 -4.67 8.03 -17.61
C PHE A 33 -5.55 9.28 -17.50
N LEU A 34 -5.83 9.72 -16.26
CA LEU A 34 -6.61 10.93 -16.01
C LEU A 34 -5.80 12.23 -16.12
N ASN A 35 -4.51 12.17 -16.46
CA ASN A 35 -3.58 13.31 -16.42
C ASN A 35 -3.64 14.08 -15.08
N LYS A 36 -3.84 13.35 -13.98
CA LYS A 36 -3.90 13.91 -12.62
C LYS A 36 -2.55 13.84 -11.90
N LEU A 37 -1.53 13.26 -12.53
CA LEU A 37 -0.16 13.29 -12.05
C LEU A 37 0.60 14.47 -12.66
N PRO A 38 1.38 15.20 -11.85
CA PRO A 38 2.40 16.10 -12.37
C PRO A 38 3.38 15.32 -13.27
N GLY A 39 3.90 15.96 -14.32
CA GLY A 39 4.78 15.29 -15.29
C GLY A 39 6.05 14.65 -14.69
N ASP A 40 6.53 15.17 -13.56
CA ASP A 40 7.73 14.67 -12.89
C ASP A 40 7.45 13.51 -11.91
N TRP A 41 6.17 13.17 -11.69
CA TRP A 41 5.79 12.13 -10.73
C TRP A 41 5.86 10.75 -11.36
N ASN A 42 6.91 10.01 -10.98
CA ASN A 42 7.04 8.60 -11.28
C ASN A 42 6.23 7.71 -10.32
N TYR A 43 6.20 6.42 -10.63
CA TYR A 43 5.55 5.38 -9.84
C TYR A 43 5.97 5.36 -8.36
N PHE A 44 7.25 5.63 -8.06
CA PHE A 44 7.76 5.63 -6.68
C PHE A 44 7.16 6.75 -5.83
N TYR A 45 6.88 7.92 -6.41
CA TYR A 45 6.18 9.00 -5.70
C TYR A 45 4.76 8.59 -5.31
N VAL A 46 4.02 7.97 -6.25
CA VAL A 46 2.65 7.50 -5.96
C VAL A 46 2.67 6.42 -4.90
N MET A 47 3.59 5.45 -5.00
CA MET A 47 3.79 4.43 -3.97
C MET A 47 4.15 5.05 -2.61
N GLY A 48 5.05 6.02 -2.56
CA GLY A 48 5.42 6.70 -1.30
C GLY A 48 4.24 7.43 -0.67
N MET A 49 3.46 8.15 -1.47
CA MET A 49 2.29 8.89 -1.00
C MET A 49 1.20 7.96 -0.45
N THR A 50 0.89 6.86 -1.15
CA THR A 50 -0.07 5.86 -0.64
C THR A 50 0.41 5.19 0.64
N PHE A 51 1.72 4.97 0.78
CA PHE A 51 2.29 4.42 2.01
C PHE A 51 2.09 5.37 3.19
N ILE A 52 2.41 6.66 2.99
CA ILE A 52 2.21 7.70 4.01
C ILE A 52 0.74 7.77 4.41
N ILE A 53 -0.19 7.78 3.46
CA ILE A 53 -1.64 7.78 3.73
C ILE A 53 -2.05 6.56 4.56
N ALA A 54 -1.57 5.37 4.21
CA ALA A 54 -1.87 4.14 4.95
C ALA A 54 -1.35 4.21 6.40
N VAL A 55 -0.12 4.70 6.60
CA VAL A 55 0.47 4.89 7.93
C VAL A 55 -0.30 5.92 8.74
N VAL A 56 -0.66 7.06 8.14
CA VAL A 56 -1.45 8.11 8.81
C VAL A 56 -2.82 7.57 9.20
N GLY A 57 -3.51 6.84 8.32
CA GLY A 57 -4.79 6.22 8.64
C GLY A 57 -4.69 5.22 9.80
N TYR A 58 -3.61 4.45 9.87
CA TYR A 58 -3.33 3.56 10.99
C TYR A 58 -3.08 4.31 12.30
N LEU A 59 -2.26 5.38 12.28
CA LEU A 59 -1.98 6.20 13.45
C LEU A 59 -3.23 6.91 13.98
N LEU A 60 -4.06 7.46 13.08
CA LEU A 60 -5.32 8.11 13.45
C LEU A 60 -6.30 7.11 14.07
N LYS A 61 -6.37 5.88 13.56
CA LYS A 61 -7.18 4.82 14.17
C LYS A 61 -6.73 4.51 15.60
N GLY A 62 -5.43 4.59 15.88
CA GLY A 62 -4.90 4.43 17.23
C GLY A 62 -5.16 5.61 18.17
N TRP A 63 -5.36 6.82 17.62
CA TRP A 63 -5.65 8.02 18.43
C TRP A 63 -7.14 8.21 18.73
N LEU A 64 -8.02 7.77 17.83
CA LEU A 64 -9.48 7.86 17.98
C LEU A 64 -10.07 6.78 18.91
N ASN A 65 -9.26 5.80 19.32
CA ASN A 65 -9.68 4.59 20.03
C ASN A 65 -9.12 4.58 21.45
#